data_AF-A0A8T4MI44-F1
#
_entry.id   AF-A0A8T4MI44-F1
#
_cell.length_a   1.000
_cell.length_b   1.000
_cell.length_c   1.000
_cell.angle_alpha   90.00
_cell.angle_beta   90.00
_cell.angle_gamma   90.00
#
_symmetry.space_group_name_H-M   'P 1'
#
loop_
_entity.id
_entity.type
_entity.pdbx_description
1 polymer ?
#
loop_
_entity_poly.entity_id
_entity_poly.type
_entity_poly.pdbx_seq_one_letter_code
_entity_poly.pdbx_strand_id
1 'polypeptide(L)' 'MAGKICKHCNFRTLKENMVECPWCGRNSLVNEGSAEELLTEVDEILKD' A
#
# COMPACT_ATOMS: atom_id res chain seq x y z
N MET A 1 -4.83 -12.44 -0.06
CA MET A 1 -5.62 -11.42 0.66
C MET A 1 -4.80 -10.16 0.63
N ALA A 2 -5.20 -9.16 -0.16
CA ALA A 2 -4.46 -7.90 -0.25
C ALA A 2 -4.74 -7.09 1.01
N GLY A 3 -3.70 -6.78 1.79
CA GLY A 3 -3.81 -5.88 2.93
C GLY A 3 -3.92 -4.43 2.50
N LYS A 4 -4.05 -3.52 3.46
CA LYS A 4 -3.85 -2.09 3.30
C LYS A 4 -2.58 -1.66 4.02
N ILE A 5 -1.85 -0.72 3.43
CA ILE A 5 -0.64 -0.11 3.99
C ILE A 5 -0.81 1.41 4.06
N CYS A 6 -0.37 2.01 5.17
CA CYS A 6 -0.32 3.46 5.31
C CYS A 6 0.92 4.03 4.62
N LYS A 7 0.78 4.91 3.63
CA LYS A 7 1.91 5.56 2.94
C LYS A 7 2.76 6.48 3.83
N HIS A 8 2.27 6.88 4.99
CA HIS A 8 2.99 7.80 5.90
C HIS A 8 3.82 7.10 6.97
N CYS A 9 3.30 6.03 7.56
CA CYS A 9 3.95 5.35 8.68
C CYS A 9 4.21 3.86 8.43
N ASN A 10 3.93 3.37 7.22
CA ASN A 10 4.06 1.97 6.81
C ASN A 10 3.28 0.96 7.67
N PHE A 11 2.29 1.44 8.44
CA PHE A 11 1.37 0.57 9.18
C PHE A 11 0.58 -0.32 8.22
N ARG A 12 0.53 -1.63 8.48
CA ARG A 12 -0.16 -2.63 7.66
C ARG A 12 -1.38 -3.18 8.39
N THR A 13 -2.48 -3.39 7.67
CA THR A 13 -3.72 -3.92 8.21
C THR A 13 -4.45 -4.77 7.19
N LEU A 14 -5.15 -5.80 7.63
CA LEU A 14 -6.02 -6.61 6.76
C LEU A 14 -7.48 -6.10 6.78
N LYS A 15 -7.77 -5.02 7.52
CA LYS A 15 -9.12 -4.46 7.62
C LYS A 15 -9.47 -3.68 6.36
N GLU A 16 -10.27 -4.29 5.49
CA GLU A 16 -10.70 -3.70 4.22
C GLU A 16 -11.50 -2.39 4.39
N ASN A 17 -12.28 -2.26 5.47
CA ASN A 17 -13.13 -1.09 5.73
C ASN A 17 -12.42 0.07 6.47
N MET A 18 -11.10 -0.01 6.65
CA MET A 18 -10.35 1.03 7.33
C MET A 18 -9.98 2.15 6.34
N VAL A 19 -10.45 3.38 6.65
CA VAL A 19 -10.19 4.59 5.86
C VAL A 19 -9.04 5.39 6.48
N GLU A 20 -9.03 5.53 7.81
CA GLU A 20 -8.01 6.28 8.53
C GLU A 20 -6.98 5.35 9.18
N CYS A 21 -5.70 5.70 9.09
CA CYS A 21 -4.64 4.97 9.79
C CYS A 21 -4.72 5.25 11.30
N PRO A 22 -4.88 4.23 12.16
CA PRO A 22 -5.02 4.41 13.60
C PRO A 22 -3.73 4.88 14.28
N TRP A 23 -2.58 4.76 13.61
CA TRP A 23 -1.27 5.16 14.14
C TRP A 23 -0.97 6.63 13.90
N CYS A 24 -1.16 7.12 12.66
CA CYS A 24 -0.86 8.51 12.32
C CYS A 24 -2.11 9.41 12.24
N GLY A 25 -3.32 8.85 12.35
CA GLY A 25 -4.58 9.57 12.26
C GLY A 25 -4.87 10.14 10.87
N ARG A 26 -4.14 9.70 9.83
CA ARG A 26 -4.28 10.22 8.47
C ARG A 26 -5.03 9.24 7.58
N ASN A 27 -5.86 9.78 6.69
CA ASN A 27 -6.47 9.06 5.60
C ASN A 27 -5.43 8.80 4.49
N SER A 28 -4.54 7.83 4.74
CA SER A 28 -3.41 7.52 3.85
C SER A 28 -3.20 6.01 3.71
N LEU A 29 -4.22 5.22 4.03
CA LEU A 29 -4.25 3.78 3.80
C LEU A 29 -4.52 3.54 2.31
N VAL A 30 -3.61 2.85 1.65
CA VAL A 30 -3.76 2.36 0.28
C VAL A 30 -3.77 0.85 0.29
N ASN A 31 -4.29 0.22 -0.76
CA ASN A 31 -4.15 -1.22 -0.89
C ASN A 31 -2.66 -1.54 -1.07
N GLU A 32 -2.19 -2.53 -0.32
CA GLU A 32 -0.89 -3.14 -0.56
C GLU A 32 -1.03 -3.89 -1.88
N GLY A 33 -0.56 -3.27 -2.97
CA GLY A 33 -0.52 -3.88 -4.30
C GLY A 33 0.22 -5.20 -4.23
N SER A 34 -0.14 -6.14 -5.10
CA SER A 34 0.55 -7.43 -5.11
C SER A 34 2.00 -7.24 -5.52
N ALA A 35 2.89 -8.13 -5.08
CA ALA A 35 4.31 -8.06 -5.47
C ALA A 35 4.47 -8.05 -7.00
N GLU A 36 3.53 -8.64 -7.75
CA GLU A 36 3.54 -8.59 -9.22
C GLU A 36 3.30 -7.18 -9.79
N GLU A 37 2.44 -6.35 -9.18
CA GLU A 37 2.21 -4.97 -9.64
C GLU A 37 3.47 -4.11 -9.44
N LEU A 38 4.13 -4.24 -8.29
CA LEU A 38 5.37 -3.51 -7.99
C LEU A 38 6.53 -3.95 -8.91
N LEU A 39 6.63 -5.23 -9.24
CA LEU A 39 7.66 -5.73 -10.16
C LEU A 39 7.43 -5.23 -11.59
N THR A 40 6.17 -5.08 -12.01
CA THR A 40 5.82 -4.56 -13.34
C THR A 40 6.26 -3.10 -13.49
N GLU A 41 6.00 -2.26 -12.47
CA GLU A 41 6.44 -0.85 -12.48
C GLU A 41 7.98 -0.72 -12.53
N VAL A 42 8.72 -1.59 -11.83
CA VAL A 42 10.20 -1.58 -11.86
C VAL A 42 10.76 -2.00 -13.23
N ASP A 43 10.14 -2.99 -13.87
CA ASP A 43 10.58 -3.48 -15.18
C ASP A 43 10.36 -2.43 -16.29
N GLU A 44 9.30 -1.61 -16.19
CA GLU A 44 9.08 -0.48 -17.11
C GLU A 44 10.12 0.64 -16.92
N ILE A 45 10.52 0.96 -15.68
CA ILE A 45 11.54 1.99 -15.39
C ILE A 45 12.93 1.58 -15.88
N LEU A 46 13.27 0.29 -15.83
CA LEU A 46 14.59 -0.22 -16.25
C LEU A 46 14.75 -0.33 -17.78
N LYS A 47 13.68 -0.11 -18.55
CA LYS A 47 13.68 -0.22 -20.02
C LYS A 47 13.85 1.13 -20.74
N ASP A 48 13.93 2.24 -20.02
CA ASP A 48 14.41 3.56 -20.49
C ASP A 48 15.92 3.72 -20.20
#